data_AF-A0A6S6TLN2-F1
#
_entry.id   AF-A0A6S6TLN2-F1
#
_cell.length_a   1.000
_cell.length_b   1.000
_cell.length_c   1.000
_cell.angle_alpha   90.00
_cell.angle_beta   90.00
_cell.angle_gamma   90.00
#
_symmetry.space_group_name_H-M   'P 1'
#
loop_
_entity.id
_entity.type
_entity.pdbx_description
1 polymer ?
#
loop_
_entity_poly.entity_id
_entity_poly.type
_entity_poly.pdbx_seq_one_letter_code
_entity_poly.pdbx_strand_id
1 'polypeptide(L)'
;MRTVKYFKHIVLLSTLSILYAGCGESQEISETSVGKSEIHLQKSKQEPFIKKYALKSGEIDYEIIGSMDMMGSTSKTTGTKKLIFSEYGSHELTELKKIEEQNMMGEKRTLKTHTLDYMKEASLYKVDFNKKNIQRMQVPALAMMMGTGEENMLEKGQKMLESMGGKKLGTDKVLGYECEIWSLMGSKQCLYKGIPLKVETDIMGVTNLEVATKIEFDKSIDKTVYKLPEFPIVNALNRTNIDKSKLADMDAQDKRNAIENAKRMAQLGETLKEGQKKIEANPNMSQEEQKNMMIEVISNSKGMQSQLEKQKAMMPNVISLMKFYRDCLQDANSKSDAQACDKKGQALAKKLGMEEEFDDEEEEEDTRAWTQEGRATIVNEMNEEIKTIENTLPCIHKAKTMIDLMHCNQ
;
A
#
# COMPACT_ATOMS: atom_id res chain seq x y z
N MET A 1 -30.95 -11.86 -11.08
CA MET A 1 -31.65 -10.69 -10.50
C MET A 1 -30.59 -9.70 -10.04
N ARG A 2 -30.70 -8.39 -10.30
CA ARG A 2 -29.74 -7.38 -9.81
C ARG A 2 -30.38 -6.59 -8.67
N THR A 3 -29.72 -6.47 -7.52
CA THR A 3 -30.16 -5.83 -6.26
C THR A 3 -29.80 -4.34 -6.17
N VAL A 4 -30.36 -3.62 -5.18
CA VAL A 4 -30.12 -2.19 -4.93
C VAL A 4 -28.88 -2.09 -4.03
N LYS A 5 -27.80 -1.50 -4.53
CA LYS A 5 -26.42 -1.80 -4.12
C LYS A 5 -25.85 -0.95 -2.96
N TYR A 6 -26.50 0.15 -2.55
CA TYR A 6 -25.79 1.23 -1.83
C TYR A 6 -26.39 1.67 -0.48
N PHE A 7 -27.53 1.09 -0.08
CA PHE A 7 -28.24 1.60 1.10
C PHE A 7 -27.48 1.35 2.42
N LYS A 8 -26.82 0.21 2.57
CA LYS A 8 -26.04 -0.12 3.77
C LYS A 8 -24.70 0.63 3.87
N HIS A 9 -24.06 1.00 2.77
CA HIS A 9 -22.77 1.71 2.80
C HIS A 9 -22.91 3.13 3.36
N ILE A 10 -24.00 3.84 3.06
CA ILE A 10 -24.27 5.20 3.60
C ILE A 10 -24.51 5.13 5.13
N VAL A 11 -25.25 4.12 5.58
CA VAL A 11 -25.53 3.84 7.00
C VAL A 11 -24.27 3.41 7.75
N LEU A 12 -23.44 2.54 7.17
CA LEU A 12 -22.16 2.07 7.75
C LEU A 12 -21.10 3.18 7.79
N LEU A 13 -21.05 4.09 6.81
CA LEU A 13 -20.15 5.26 6.85
C LEU A 13 -20.41 6.15 8.07
N SER A 14 -21.65 6.24 8.58
CA SER A 14 -21.94 7.03 9.78
C SER A 14 -21.40 6.42 11.09
N THR A 15 -21.21 5.10 11.15
CA THR A 15 -20.74 4.37 12.34
C THR A 15 -19.28 3.93 12.26
N LEU A 16 -18.70 3.78 11.06
CA LEU A 16 -17.31 3.35 10.84
C LEU A 16 -16.29 4.48 10.63
N SER A 17 -16.73 5.73 10.40
CA SER A 17 -15.84 6.86 10.09
C SER A 17 -14.96 7.38 11.25
N ILE A 18 -15.06 6.79 12.45
CA ILE A 18 -14.17 7.12 13.58
C ILE A 18 -12.96 6.17 13.68
N LEU A 19 -12.94 5.05 12.95
CA LEU A 19 -11.84 4.06 13.03
C LEU A 19 -11.06 3.84 11.72
N TYR A 20 -11.50 4.37 10.59
CA TYR A 20 -10.83 4.20 9.29
C TYR A 20 -10.60 5.53 8.53
N ALA A 21 -9.95 6.51 9.16
CA ALA A 21 -9.38 7.64 8.41
C ALA A 21 -7.99 7.25 7.84
N GLY A 22 -7.99 6.28 6.92
CA GLY A 22 -6.80 5.63 6.41
C GLY A 22 -6.81 5.32 4.91
N CYS A 23 -7.57 6.03 4.08
CA CYS A 23 -7.43 6.00 2.62
C CYS A 23 -7.30 7.44 2.11
N GLY A 24 -6.37 7.64 1.17
CA GLY A 24 -5.97 8.96 0.67
C GLY A 24 -6.67 9.29 -0.64
N GLU A 25 -7.02 10.57 -0.82
CA GLU A 25 -7.61 11.10 -2.05
C GLU A 25 -6.77 12.27 -2.60
N SER A 26 -6.56 12.22 -3.92
CA SER A 26 -5.73 13.12 -4.72
C SER A 26 -6.52 14.36 -5.20
N GLN A 27 -5.92 15.56 -5.15
CA GLN A 27 -6.51 16.76 -5.77
C GLN A 27 -6.15 16.86 -7.26
N GLU A 28 -7.15 16.96 -8.14
CA GLU A 28 -6.98 17.52 -9.49
C GLU A 28 -6.94 19.05 -9.43
N ILE A 29 -5.91 19.65 -10.04
CA ILE A 29 -5.85 21.09 -10.32
C ILE A 29 -6.13 21.29 -11.80
N SER A 30 -7.07 22.19 -12.10
CA SER A 30 -7.52 22.54 -13.43
C SER A 30 -6.42 23.16 -14.30
N GLU A 31 -6.28 22.64 -15.52
CA GLU A 31 -5.40 23.17 -16.55
C GLU A 31 -5.95 24.51 -17.10
N THR A 32 -5.12 25.54 -17.10
CA THR A 32 -5.31 26.73 -17.93
C THR A 32 -4.29 26.70 -19.08
N SER A 33 -4.82 26.85 -20.29
CA SER A 33 -4.12 26.79 -21.58
C SER A 33 -2.93 27.75 -21.70
N VAL A 34 -1.76 27.23 -22.12
CA VAL A 34 -0.68 28.01 -22.75
C VAL A 34 -0.11 27.20 -23.91
N GLY A 35 0.18 27.90 -25.01
CA GLY A 35 0.27 27.36 -26.36
C GLY A 35 1.55 26.62 -26.74
N LYS A 36 1.45 25.98 -27.91
CA LYS A 36 2.52 25.31 -28.66
C LYS A 36 3.79 26.16 -28.78
N SER A 37 4.94 25.58 -28.42
CA SER A 37 6.19 25.80 -29.16
C SER A 37 7.10 24.58 -29.05
N GLU A 38 8.00 24.47 -30.02
CA GLU A 38 8.67 23.26 -30.48
C GLU A 38 9.75 22.67 -29.57
N ILE A 39 10.02 21.40 -29.90
CA ILE A 39 10.96 20.43 -29.35
C ILE A 39 12.38 21.00 -29.19
N HIS A 40 12.91 20.96 -27.97
CA HIS A 40 14.35 20.85 -27.76
C HIS A 40 14.68 19.75 -26.75
N LEU A 41 15.34 18.72 -27.26
CA LEU A 41 15.72 17.48 -26.59
C LEU A 41 16.86 17.73 -25.59
N GLN A 42 16.54 18.27 -24.41
CA GLN A 42 17.45 18.23 -23.27
C GLN A 42 17.20 16.94 -22.48
N LYS A 43 18.22 16.07 -22.41
CA LYS A 43 18.30 14.97 -21.43
C LYS A 43 18.20 15.57 -20.03
N SER A 44 16.99 15.68 -19.49
CA SER A 44 16.81 15.99 -18.08
C SER A 44 17.35 14.81 -17.29
N LYS A 45 18.22 15.11 -16.33
CA LYS A 45 18.82 14.13 -15.43
C LYS A 45 17.72 13.70 -14.45
N GLN A 46 16.85 12.80 -14.88
CA GLN A 46 15.72 12.32 -14.09
C GLN A 46 16.29 11.62 -12.86
N GLU A 47 16.03 12.16 -11.68
CA GLU A 47 16.47 11.57 -10.43
C GLU A 47 15.73 10.23 -10.20
N PRO A 48 16.42 9.21 -9.65
CA PRO A 48 15.79 7.93 -9.37
C PRO A 48 14.66 8.11 -8.35
N PHE A 49 13.55 7.41 -8.53
CA PHE A 49 12.42 7.47 -7.61
C PHE A 49 12.82 7.04 -6.18
N ILE A 50 13.64 5.99 -6.09
CA ILE A 50 14.26 5.49 -4.86
C ILE A 50 15.72 5.11 -5.11
N LYS A 51 16.54 5.22 -4.07
CA LYS A 51 17.94 4.75 -4.09
C LYS A 51 18.09 3.56 -3.15
N LYS A 52 17.58 2.39 -3.53
CA LYS A 52 17.68 1.15 -2.74
C LYS A 52 19.13 0.65 -2.63
N TYR A 53 19.90 0.80 -3.71
CA TYR A 53 21.29 0.35 -3.80
C TYR A 53 22.25 1.53 -3.95
N ALA A 54 23.52 1.35 -3.56
CA ALA A 54 24.55 2.36 -3.83
C ALA A 54 25.00 2.40 -5.30
N LEU A 55 24.63 1.39 -6.08
CA LEU A 55 25.00 1.22 -7.49
C LEU A 55 23.82 1.58 -8.39
N LYS A 56 24.12 2.14 -9.56
CA LYS A 56 23.07 2.62 -10.47
C LYS A 56 22.33 1.48 -11.16
N SER A 57 23.05 0.43 -11.56
CA SER A 57 22.47 -0.73 -12.22
C SER A 57 23.32 -1.98 -11.98
N GLY A 58 22.73 -3.15 -12.24
CA GLY A 58 23.45 -4.41 -12.21
C GLY A 58 22.58 -5.59 -12.62
N GLU A 59 23.26 -6.68 -12.99
CA GLU A 59 22.67 -7.99 -13.23
C GLU A 59 23.44 -9.03 -12.40
N ILE A 60 22.72 -9.86 -11.66
CA ILE A 60 23.28 -10.85 -10.75
C ILE A 60 22.52 -12.15 -10.92
N ASP A 61 23.27 -13.22 -11.15
CA ASP A 61 22.75 -14.59 -11.16
C ASP A 61 23.12 -15.27 -9.84
N TYR A 62 22.18 -16.02 -9.29
CA TYR A 62 22.28 -16.73 -8.03
C TYR A 62 21.96 -18.21 -8.23
N GLU A 63 22.63 -19.05 -7.45
CA GLU A 63 22.25 -20.43 -7.20
C GLU A 63 21.55 -20.53 -5.84
N ILE A 64 20.48 -21.32 -5.78
CA ILE A 64 19.70 -21.59 -4.58
C ILE A 64 19.79 -23.08 -4.28
N ILE A 65 20.21 -23.40 -3.07
CA ILE A 65 20.23 -24.75 -2.53
C ILE A 65 19.55 -24.69 -1.17
N GLY A 66 18.53 -25.51 -0.97
CA GLY A 66 17.86 -25.59 0.32
C GLY A 66 17.56 -27.03 0.70
N SER A 67 17.41 -27.27 1.99
CA SER A 67 16.91 -28.52 2.52
C SER A 67 15.99 -28.28 3.70
N MET A 68 15.03 -29.17 3.87
CA MET A 68 14.20 -29.24 5.05
C MET A 68 14.26 -30.66 5.57
N ASP A 69 14.49 -30.83 6.87
CA ASP A 69 14.35 -32.10 7.57
C ASP A 69 13.62 -31.88 8.88
N MET A 70 12.34 -32.26 8.92
CA MET A 70 11.50 -32.16 10.11
C MET A 70 10.60 -33.39 10.24
N MET A 71 10.73 -34.12 11.36
CA MET A 71 9.82 -35.19 11.77
C MET A 71 9.44 -36.18 10.65
N GLY A 72 10.43 -36.68 9.90
CA GLY A 72 10.22 -37.67 8.83
C GLY A 72 9.71 -37.10 7.51
N SER A 73 9.54 -35.79 7.41
CA SER A 73 9.36 -35.06 6.15
C SER A 73 10.67 -34.43 5.75
N THR A 74 11.15 -34.75 4.54
CA THR A 74 12.35 -34.14 3.98
C THR A 74 12.01 -33.40 2.69
N SER A 75 12.66 -32.27 2.44
CA SER A 75 12.67 -31.67 1.11
C SER A 75 14.06 -31.22 0.71
N LYS A 76 14.33 -31.27 -0.60
CA LYS A 76 15.51 -30.68 -1.23
C LYS A 76 15.04 -29.66 -2.25
N THR A 77 15.61 -28.48 -2.17
CA THR A 77 15.35 -27.37 -3.06
C THR A 77 16.61 -27.09 -3.86
N THR A 78 16.47 -27.00 -5.19
CA THR A 78 17.50 -26.46 -6.08
C THR A 78 16.86 -25.39 -6.97
N GLY A 79 17.59 -24.33 -7.27
CA GLY A 79 17.04 -23.27 -8.10
C GLY A 79 18.06 -22.26 -8.56
N THR A 80 17.60 -21.38 -9.42
CA THR A 80 18.35 -20.23 -9.91
C THR A 80 17.50 -18.98 -9.70
N LYS A 81 18.15 -17.90 -9.27
CA LYS A 81 17.52 -16.58 -9.22
C LYS A 81 18.33 -15.60 -10.04
N LYS A 82 17.66 -14.73 -10.79
CA LYS A 82 18.29 -13.64 -11.53
C LYS A 82 17.73 -12.32 -11.01
N LEU A 83 18.60 -11.42 -10.59
CA LEU A 83 18.27 -10.07 -10.17
C LEU A 83 18.81 -9.08 -11.20
N ILE A 84 17.94 -8.22 -11.73
CA ILE A 84 18.32 -7.14 -12.63
C ILE A 84 17.75 -5.86 -12.06
N PHE A 85 18.59 -4.86 -11.83
CA PHE A 85 18.14 -3.57 -11.34
C PHE A 85 18.73 -2.41 -12.15
N SER A 86 17.99 -1.33 -12.20
CA SER A 86 18.42 -0.05 -12.75
C SER A 86 17.91 1.11 -11.91
N GLU A 87 18.47 2.29 -12.14
CA GLU A 87 18.10 3.52 -11.42
C GLU A 87 18.16 3.33 -9.90
N TYR A 88 19.27 2.76 -9.42
CA TYR A 88 19.51 2.49 -8.00
C TYR A 88 18.49 1.57 -7.34
N GLY A 89 17.82 0.72 -8.13
CA GLY A 89 16.78 -0.19 -7.67
C GLY A 89 15.37 0.38 -7.74
N SER A 90 15.17 1.55 -8.37
CA SER A 90 13.81 2.03 -8.70
C SER A 90 13.10 1.08 -9.65
N HIS A 91 13.85 0.42 -10.54
CA HIS A 91 13.37 -0.67 -11.37
C HIS A 91 14.14 -1.92 -11.00
N GLU A 92 13.44 -2.97 -10.61
CA GLU A 92 14.04 -4.22 -10.14
C GLU A 92 13.23 -5.40 -10.65
N LEU A 93 13.90 -6.34 -11.31
CA LEU A 93 13.30 -7.58 -11.81
C LEU A 93 14.02 -8.75 -11.16
N THR A 94 13.24 -9.60 -10.50
CA THR A 94 13.71 -10.84 -9.90
C THR A 94 13.00 -12.01 -10.54
N GLU A 95 13.71 -12.84 -11.30
CA GLU A 95 13.18 -14.08 -11.84
C GLU A 95 13.68 -15.26 -11.01
N LEU A 96 12.76 -16.12 -10.56
CA LEU A 96 13.05 -17.30 -9.75
C LEU A 96 12.59 -18.56 -10.48
N LYS A 97 13.49 -19.53 -10.63
CA LYS A 97 13.21 -20.89 -11.10
C LYS A 97 13.67 -21.86 -10.03
N LYS A 98 12.76 -22.68 -9.50
CA LYS A 98 13.04 -23.61 -8.41
C LYS A 98 12.41 -24.98 -8.68
N ILE A 99 13.13 -26.02 -8.31
CA ILE A 99 12.67 -27.40 -8.22
C ILE A 99 12.73 -27.81 -6.75
N GLU A 100 11.63 -28.31 -6.22
CA GLU A 100 11.55 -28.84 -4.86
C GLU A 100 11.13 -30.31 -4.89
N GLU A 101 12.01 -31.17 -4.39
CA GLU A 101 11.76 -32.59 -4.20
C GLU A 101 11.35 -32.81 -2.75
N GLN A 102 10.10 -33.18 -2.52
CA GLN A 102 9.55 -33.43 -1.20
C GLN A 102 9.34 -34.93 -1.01
N ASN A 103 9.65 -35.42 0.18
CA ASN A 103 9.30 -36.74 0.65
C ASN A 103 8.48 -36.57 1.93
N MET A 104 7.17 -36.77 1.83
CA MET A 104 6.24 -36.71 2.94
C MET A 104 5.73 -38.12 3.23
N MET A 105 6.15 -38.70 4.36
CA MET A 105 5.73 -40.03 4.81
C MET A 105 5.90 -41.14 3.73
N GLY A 106 6.96 -41.06 2.93
CA GLY A 106 7.26 -42.04 1.86
C GLY A 106 6.68 -41.68 0.49
N GLU A 107 5.78 -40.69 0.39
CA GLU A 107 5.33 -40.15 -0.89
C GLU A 107 6.31 -39.10 -1.41
N LYS A 108 6.87 -39.36 -2.59
CA LYS A 108 7.73 -38.40 -3.30
C LYS A 108 6.88 -37.48 -4.17
N ARG A 109 7.11 -36.17 -4.06
CA ARG A 109 6.51 -35.14 -4.92
C ARG A 109 7.59 -34.22 -5.45
N THR A 110 7.45 -33.78 -6.69
CA THR A 110 8.34 -32.79 -7.30
C THR A 110 7.52 -31.57 -7.69
N LEU A 111 7.83 -30.43 -7.09
CA LEU A 111 7.20 -29.15 -7.37
C LEU A 111 8.15 -28.29 -8.19
N LYS A 112 7.65 -27.71 -9.28
CA LYS A 112 8.39 -26.76 -10.11
C LYS A 112 7.75 -25.39 -9.99
N THR A 113 8.55 -24.40 -9.63
CA THR A 113 8.11 -23.01 -9.46
C THR A 113 8.88 -22.14 -10.43
N HIS A 114 8.16 -21.31 -11.18
CA HIS A 114 8.73 -20.26 -12.01
C HIS A 114 7.92 -18.99 -11.80
N THR A 115 8.56 -17.98 -11.22
CA THR A 115 7.94 -16.68 -10.92
C THR A 115 8.85 -15.55 -11.35
N LEU A 116 8.26 -14.39 -11.61
CA LEU A 116 8.98 -13.16 -11.89
C LEU A 116 8.32 -12.00 -11.15
N ASP A 117 9.10 -11.30 -10.35
CA ASP A 117 8.67 -10.11 -9.63
C ASP A 117 9.33 -8.89 -10.29
N TYR A 118 8.54 -7.97 -10.81
CA TYR A 118 9.00 -6.70 -11.37
C TYR A 118 8.48 -5.54 -10.52
N MET A 119 9.39 -4.93 -9.77
CA MET A 119 9.15 -3.67 -9.08
C MET A 119 9.48 -2.53 -10.03
N LYS A 120 8.47 -1.73 -10.33
CA LYS A 120 8.56 -0.51 -11.13
C LYS A 120 8.14 0.65 -10.25
N GLU A 121 9.13 1.35 -9.71
CA GLU A 121 8.92 2.49 -8.80
C GLU A 121 8.05 2.08 -7.59
N ALA A 122 6.80 2.53 -7.53
CA ALA A 122 5.86 2.25 -6.44
C ALA A 122 4.92 1.05 -6.71
N SER A 123 5.06 0.39 -7.85
CA SER A 123 4.19 -0.72 -8.27
C SER A 123 4.97 -2.03 -8.37
N LEU A 124 4.34 -3.13 -7.97
CA LEU A 124 4.90 -4.48 -8.03
C LEU A 124 4.02 -5.37 -8.90
N TYR A 125 4.66 -6.02 -9.86
CA TYR A 125 4.07 -7.00 -10.76
C TYR A 125 4.63 -8.38 -10.43
N LYS A 126 3.79 -9.29 -9.93
CA LYS A 126 4.17 -10.68 -9.66
C LYS A 126 3.59 -11.61 -10.71
N VAL A 127 4.45 -12.25 -11.48
CA VAL A 127 4.10 -13.20 -12.54
C VAL A 127 4.21 -14.60 -12.00
N ASP A 128 3.13 -15.38 -12.12
CA ASP A 128 3.13 -16.82 -11.87
C ASP A 128 3.03 -17.53 -13.23
N PHE A 129 4.14 -18.13 -13.70
CA PHE A 129 4.17 -18.80 -15.00
C PHE A 129 3.37 -20.11 -15.02
N ASN A 130 3.16 -20.73 -13.87
CA ASN A 130 2.35 -21.94 -13.75
C ASN A 130 0.87 -21.61 -13.88
N LYS A 131 0.41 -20.52 -13.25
CA LYS A 131 -0.97 -20.04 -13.33
C LYS A 131 -1.24 -19.15 -14.54
N LYS A 132 -0.18 -18.69 -15.22
CA LYS A 132 -0.24 -17.75 -16.35
C LYS A 132 -1.03 -16.48 -16.02
N ASN A 133 -0.74 -15.88 -14.87
CA ASN A 133 -1.34 -14.61 -14.46
C ASN A 133 -0.29 -13.65 -13.91
N ILE A 134 -0.66 -12.38 -13.83
CA ILE A 134 0.16 -11.31 -13.26
C ILE A 134 -0.67 -10.62 -12.18
N GLN A 135 -0.15 -10.56 -10.97
CA GLN A 135 -0.75 -9.81 -9.88
C GLN A 135 -0.07 -8.44 -9.79
N ARG A 136 -0.86 -7.38 -9.83
CA ARG A 136 -0.39 -6.01 -9.63
C ARG A 136 -0.79 -5.52 -8.25
N MET A 137 0.13 -4.87 -7.54
CA MET A 137 -0.14 -4.18 -6.28
C MET A 137 0.74 -2.93 -6.17
N GLN A 138 0.26 -1.93 -5.45
CA GLN A 138 1.15 -0.88 -4.92
C GLN A 138 2.08 -1.50 -3.86
N VAL A 139 3.27 -0.93 -3.66
CA VAL A 139 4.21 -1.34 -2.59
C VAL A 139 4.08 -0.39 -1.39
N PRO A 140 3.25 -0.66 -0.37
CA PRO A 140 2.99 0.31 0.70
C PRO A 140 4.21 0.54 1.58
N ALA A 141 5.02 -0.52 1.77
CA ALA A 141 6.28 -0.45 2.53
C ALA A 141 7.26 0.58 1.94
N LEU A 142 7.14 0.91 0.66
CA LEU A 142 8.03 1.87 0.02
C LEU A 142 7.84 3.29 0.55
N ALA A 143 6.60 3.68 0.85
CA ALA A 143 6.31 4.97 1.45
C ALA A 143 6.98 5.12 2.83
N MET A 144 7.02 4.03 3.61
CA MET A 144 7.73 4.01 4.90
C MET A 144 9.25 4.18 4.71
N MET A 145 9.83 3.53 3.69
CA MET A 145 11.26 3.65 3.40
C MET A 145 11.63 5.05 2.92
N MET A 146 10.77 5.70 2.13
CA MET A 146 10.96 7.08 1.66
C MET A 146 10.72 8.13 2.76
N GLY A 147 9.75 7.91 3.64
CA GLY A 147 9.15 8.90 4.54
C GLY A 147 9.94 9.32 5.78
N THR A 148 11.28 9.25 5.77
CA THR A 148 12.09 9.50 6.98
C THR A 148 13.32 10.39 6.71
N GLY A 149 13.15 11.57 6.14
CA GLY A 149 14.21 12.58 6.02
C GLY A 149 15.37 12.23 5.06
N GLU A 150 16.35 13.15 5.00
CA GLU A 150 17.48 13.20 4.06
C GLU A 150 18.53 12.08 4.20
N GLU A 151 18.38 11.15 5.16
CA GLU A 151 19.33 10.05 5.34
C GLU A 151 19.36 9.11 4.13
N ASN A 152 20.55 8.65 3.78
CA ASN A 152 20.77 7.68 2.73
C ASN A 152 19.98 6.39 3.05
N MET A 153 19.21 5.87 2.10
CA MET A 153 18.39 4.65 2.26
C MET A 153 19.20 3.44 2.76
N LEU A 154 20.50 3.38 2.45
CA LEU A 154 21.39 2.33 2.95
C LEU A 154 21.59 2.43 4.46
N GLU A 155 21.80 3.64 4.98
CA GLU A 155 21.95 3.88 6.42
C GLU A 155 20.64 3.62 7.15
N LYS A 156 19.51 4.03 6.57
CA LYS A 156 18.18 3.69 7.09
C LYS A 156 17.97 2.18 7.11
N GLY A 157 18.35 1.48 6.04
CA GLY A 157 18.29 0.03 5.95
C GLY A 157 19.11 -0.63 7.05
N GLN A 158 20.33 -0.14 7.31
CA GLN A 158 21.18 -0.63 8.40
C GLN A 158 20.55 -0.37 9.78
N LYS A 159 20.10 0.85 10.06
CA LYS A 159 19.40 1.17 11.32
C LYS A 159 18.14 0.34 11.52
N MET A 160 17.41 0.05 10.45
CA MET A 160 16.23 -0.83 10.48
C MET A 160 16.62 -2.28 10.75
N LEU A 161 17.71 -2.78 10.16
CA LEU A 161 18.23 -4.12 10.49
C LEU A 161 18.61 -4.20 11.97
N GLU A 162 19.31 -3.19 12.50
CA GLU A 162 19.70 -3.11 13.92
C GLU A 162 18.49 -3.06 14.85
N SER A 163 17.47 -2.25 14.53
CA SER A 163 16.26 -2.14 15.36
C SER A 163 15.43 -3.43 15.39
N MET A 164 15.55 -4.26 14.35
CA MET A 164 14.96 -5.61 14.31
C MET A 164 15.81 -6.67 15.03
N GLY A 165 16.92 -6.28 15.67
CA GLY A 165 17.84 -7.18 16.39
C GLY A 165 18.95 -7.75 15.50
N GLY A 166 19.15 -7.17 14.32
CA GLY A 166 20.22 -7.52 13.40
C GLY A 166 21.59 -7.11 13.95
N LYS A 167 22.60 -7.93 13.68
CA LYS A 167 23.98 -7.69 14.14
C LYS A 167 24.96 -7.81 12.99
N LYS A 168 25.83 -6.82 12.82
CA LYS A 168 26.98 -6.91 11.92
C LYS A 168 28.02 -7.86 12.54
N LEU A 169 28.37 -8.92 11.82
CA LEU A 169 29.31 -9.96 12.28
C LEU A 169 30.73 -9.77 11.75
N GLY A 170 30.90 -9.04 10.64
CA GLY A 170 32.20 -8.84 10.01
C GLY A 170 32.07 -8.55 8.51
N THR A 171 33.08 -8.96 7.75
CA THR A 171 33.10 -8.89 6.29
C THR A 171 33.42 -10.26 5.68
N ASP A 172 32.92 -10.52 4.48
CA ASP A 172 33.25 -11.68 3.65
C ASP A 172 33.55 -11.23 2.22
N LYS A 173 33.97 -12.15 1.36
CA LYS A 173 34.19 -11.90 -0.06
C LYS A 173 33.42 -12.90 -0.92
N VAL A 174 32.55 -12.38 -1.78
CA VAL A 174 31.81 -13.18 -2.78
C VAL A 174 32.23 -12.72 -4.18
N LEU A 175 32.78 -13.62 -5.00
CA LEU A 175 33.25 -13.34 -6.36
C LEU A 175 34.18 -12.11 -6.46
N GLY A 176 35.01 -11.87 -5.43
CA GLY A 176 35.94 -10.74 -5.38
C GLY A 176 35.38 -9.47 -4.72
N TYR A 177 34.08 -9.39 -4.48
CA TYR A 177 33.42 -8.24 -3.83
C TYR A 177 33.37 -8.44 -2.31
N GLU A 178 33.93 -7.48 -1.57
CA GLU A 178 33.88 -7.45 -0.11
C GLU A 178 32.50 -6.98 0.36
N CYS A 179 31.80 -7.79 1.14
CA CYS A 179 30.45 -7.52 1.63
C CYS A 179 30.37 -7.60 3.16
N GLU A 180 29.45 -6.85 3.75
CA GLU A 180 29.23 -6.84 5.19
C GLU A 180 28.36 -8.04 5.58
N ILE A 181 28.80 -8.84 6.54
CA ILE A 181 28.00 -9.95 7.07
C ILE A 181 27.07 -9.40 8.15
N TRP A 182 25.77 -9.59 7.94
CA TRP A 182 24.71 -9.27 8.88
C TRP A 182 23.99 -10.54 9.32
N SER A 183 23.61 -10.63 10.59
CA SER A 183 22.84 -11.74 11.14
C SER A 183 21.53 -11.24 11.74
N LEU A 184 20.41 -11.84 11.32
CA LEU A 184 19.07 -11.51 11.78
C LEU A 184 18.18 -12.76 11.76
N MET A 185 17.53 -13.08 12.89
CA MET A 185 16.51 -14.15 13.00
C MET A 185 16.94 -15.50 12.38
N GLY A 186 18.14 -16.00 12.70
CA GLY A 186 18.63 -17.29 12.16
C GLY A 186 19.06 -17.25 10.69
N SER A 187 19.14 -16.06 10.09
CA SER A 187 19.73 -15.84 8.76
C SER A 187 20.99 -15.00 8.85
N LYS A 188 21.98 -15.31 8.00
CA LYS A 188 23.18 -14.51 7.73
C LYS A 188 23.12 -14.01 6.29
N GLN A 189 23.42 -12.74 6.08
CA GLN A 189 23.41 -12.12 4.76
C GLN A 189 24.72 -11.37 4.53
N CYS A 190 25.33 -11.55 3.36
CA CYS A 190 26.48 -10.76 2.94
C CYS A 190 26.02 -9.64 2.00
N LEU A 191 25.99 -8.42 2.50
CA LEU A 191 25.45 -7.25 1.81
C LEU A 191 26.58 -6.42 1.18
N TYR A 192 26.59 -6.30 -0.15
CA TYR A 192 27.46 -5.40 -0.90
C TYR A 192 26.66 -4.19 -1.37
N LYS A 193 26.92 -3.00 -0.82
CA LYS A 193 26.25 -1.75 -1.27
C LYS A 193 24.71 -1.85 -1.26
N GLY A 194 24.16 -2.58 -0.28
CA GLY A 194 22.72 -2.87 -0.13
C GLY A 194 22.22 -4.12 -0.87
N ILE A 195 23.07 -4.76 -1.67
CA ILE A 195 22.72 -5.94 -2.48
C ILE A 195 23.15 -7.21 -1.75
N PRO A 196 22.25 -8.17 -1.47
CA PRO A 196 22.64 -9.45 -0.90
C PRO A 196 23.39 -10.28 -1.96
N LEU A 197 24.67 -10.55 -1.74
CA LEU A 197 25.47 -11.44 -2.58
C LEU A 197 25.42 -12.89 -2.10
N LYS A 198 25.09 -13.08 -0.83
CA LYS A 198 24.93 -14.38 -0.19
C LYS A 198 23.91 -14.30 0.93
N VAL A 199 23.01 -15.25 1.01
CA VAL A 199 22.04 -15.40 2.09
C VAL A 199 22.05 -16.85 2.55
N GLU A 200 22.34 -17.05 3.83
CA GLU A 200 22.31 -18.34 4.52
C GLU A 200 21.22 -18.28 5.58
N THR A 201 20.33 -19.25 5.60
CA THR A 201 19.33 -19.41 6.65
C THR A 201 19.45 -20.81 7.22
N ASP A 202 19.43 -20.93 8.55
CA ASP A 202 19.35 -22.20 9.26
C ASP A 202 18.43 -22.02 10.48
N ILE A 203 17.20 -22.54 10.34
CA ILE A 203 16.16 -22.43 11.36
C ILE A 203 15.46 -23.77 11.48
N MET A 204 15.63 -24.44 12.62
CA MET A 204 14.89 -25.65 12.99
C MET A 204 14.91 -26.76 11.92
N GLY A 205 16.06 -27.05 11.33
CA GLY A 205 16.21 -28.09 10.30
C GLY A 205 15.79 -27.65 8.89
N VAL A 206 15.44 -26.37 8.70
CA VAL A 206 15.28 -25.74 7.39
C VAL A 206 16.56 -24.95 7.09
N THR A 207 17.31 -25.40 6.08
CA THR A 207 18.47 -24.68 5.57
C THR A 207 18.21 -24.12 4.18
N ASN A 208 18.71 -22.92 3.92
CA ASN A 208 18.68 -22.31 2.60
C ASN A 208 19.95 -21.51 2.37
N LEU A 209 20.62 -21.78 1.26
CA LEU A 209 21.77 -21.04 0.76
C LEU A 209 21.40 -20.45 -0.59
N GLU A 210 21.47 -19.13 -0.68
CA GLU A 210 21.45 -18.40 -1.93
C GLU A 210 22.78 -17.70 -2.10
N VAL A 211 23.49 -17.94 -3.20
CA VAL A 211 24.80 -17.36 -3.44
C VAL A 211 24.93 -16.86 -4.88
N ALA A 212 25.48 -15.65 -5.03
CA ALA A 212 25.75 -15.08 -6.33
C ALA A 212 26.82 -15.93 -7.07
N THR A 213 26.50 -16.35 -8.28
CA THR A 213 27.38 -17.11 -9.18
C THR A 213 27.92 -16.25 -10.32
N LYS A 214 27.24 -15.14 -10.64
CA LYS A 214 27.69 -14.15 -11.62
C LYS A 214 27.24 -12.75 -11.19
N ILE A 215 28.10 -11.76 -11.35
CA ILE A 215 27.83 -10.36 -10.98
C ILE A 215 28.34 -9.44 -12.09
N GLU A 216 27.47 -8.57 -12.60
CA GLU A 216 27.80 -7.51 -13.58
C GLU A 216 27.20 -6.18 -13.09
N PHE A 217 27.98 -5.37 -12.39
CA PHE A 217 27.57 -4.03 -11.94
C PHE A 217 27.78 -2.96 -13.01
N ASP A 218 27.01 -1.86 -12.90
CA ASP A 218 27.04 -0.70 -13.79
C ASP A 218 26.81 -1.05 -15.28
N LYS A 219 26.15 -2.20 -15.52
CA LYS A 219 25.73 -2.66 -16.83
C LYS A 219 24.64 -1.75 -17.39
N SER A 220 24.74 -1.43 -18.68
CA SER A 220 23.65 -0.77 -19.40
C SER A 220 22.51 -1.77 -19.58
N ILE A 221 21.40 -1.56 -18.87
CA ILE A 221 20.20 -2.40 -18.95
C ILE A 221 19.25 -1.84 -20.01
N ASP A 222 18.91 -2.66 -20.99
CA ASP A 222 17.91 -2.31 -22.00
C ASP A 222 16.49 -2.42 -21.42
N LYS A 223 15.60 -1.49 -21.78
CA LYS A 223 14.21 -1.48 -21.27
C LYS A 223 13.42 -2.73 -21.65
N THR A 224 13.80 -3.43 -22.72
CA THR A 224 13.16 -4.68 -23.16
C THR A 224 13.30 -5.81 -22.16
N VAL A 225 14.29 -5.76 -21.27
CA VAL A 225 14.48 -6.75 -20.19
C VAL A 225 13.30 -6.76 -19.21
N TYR A 226 12.63 -5.61 -19.04
CA TYR A 226 11.48 -5.47 -18.15
C TYR A 226 10.12 -5.80 -18.80
N LYS A 227 10.13 -6.39 -20.01
CA LYS A 227 8.88 -6.81 -20.66
C LYS A 227 8.25 -7.98 -19.92
N LEU A 228 7.04 -7.74 -19.43
CA LEU A 228 6.19 -8.78 -18.83
C LEU A 228 5.60 -9.69 -19.91
N PRO A 229 5.29 -10.97 -19.59
CA PRO A 229 4.62 -11.86 -20.53
C PRO A 229 3.18 -11.42 -20.80
N GLU A 230 2.62 -11.89 -21.91
CA GLU A 230 1.24 -11.61 -22.33
C GLU A 230 0.21 -12.43 -21.54
N PHE A 231 0.15 -12.23 -20.23
CA PHE A 231 -0.82 -12.85 -19.33
C PHE A 231 -1.88 -11.83 -18.87
N PRO A 232 -3.05 -12.30 -18.37
CA PRO A 232 -4.02 -11.44 -17.70
C PRO A 232 -3.41 -10.80 -16.45
N ILE A 233 -3.65 -9.51 -16.27
CA ILE A 233 -3.22 -8.76 -15.09
C ILE A 233 -4.43 -8.59 -14.19
N VAL A 234 -4.27 -8.93 -12.91
CA VAL A 234 -5.29 -8.78 -11.89
C VAL A 234 -4.78 -7.91 -10.74
N ASN A 235 -5.69 -7.18 -10.09
CA ASN A 235 -5.39 -6.53 -8.83
C ASN A 235 -5.15 -7.61 -7.77
N ALA A 236 -4.05 -7.53 -7.02
CA ALA A 236 -3.70 -8.56 -6.05
C ALA A 236 -4.66 -8.63 -4.84
N LEU A 237 -5.32 -7.52 -4.49
CA LEU A 237 -6.22 -7.43 -3.35
C LEU A 237 -7.58 -8.05 -3.68
N ASN A 238 -8.27 -7.51 -4.69
CA ASN A 238 -9.65 -7.92 -5.02
C ASN A 238 -9.76 -8.87 -6.22
N ARG A 239 -8.62 -9.27 -6.82
CA ARG A 239 -8.54 -10.24 -7.93
C ARG A 239 -9.33 -9.84 -9.18
N THR A 240 -9.68 -8.56 -9.32
CA THR A 240 -10.35 -8.04 -10.51
C THR A 240 -9.37 -7.91 -11.67
N ASN A 241 -9.84 -8.10 -12.90
CA ASN A 241 -9.02 -7.92 -14.10
C ASN A 241 -8.74 -6.44 -14.33
N ILE A 242 -7.47 -6.11 -14.62
CA ILE A 242 -7.02 -4.77 -14.93
C ILE A 242 -6.86 -4.62 -16.44
N ASP A 243 -7.42 -3.56 -16.99
CA ASP A 243 -7.19 -3.17 -18.37
C ASP A 243 -5.74 -2.68 -18.54
N LYS A 244 -4.99 -3.34 -19.45
CA LYS A 244 -3.59 -3.01 -19.75
C LYS A 244 -3.40 -1.55 -20.17
N SER A 245 -4.40 -0.93 -20.79
CA SER A 245 -4.34 0.47 -21.22
C SER A 245 -4.25 1.44 -20.03
N LYS A 246 -4.77 1.06 -18.86
CA LYS A 246 -4.76 1.89 -17.64
C LYS A 246 -3.48 1.75 -16.81
N LEU A 247 -2.59 0.80 -17.13
CA LEU A 247 -1.42 0.51 -16.29
C LEU A 247 -0.49 1.71 -16.12
N ALA A 248 -0.30 2.51 -17.17
CA ALA A 248 0.57 3.68 -17.09
C ALA A 248 0.01 4.73 -16.11
N ASP A 249 -1.30 4.95 -16.13
CA ASP A 249 -1.98 5.90 -15.25
C ASP A 249 -1.97 5.38 -13.80
N MET A 250 -2.23 4.09 -13.61
CA MET A 250 -2.17 3.44 -12.30
C MET A 250 -0.75 3.46 -11.71
N ASP A 251 0.29 3.22 -12.51
CA ASP A 251 1.69 3.30 -12.05
C ASP A 251 2.04 4.74 -11.63
N ALA A 252 1.59 5.73 -12.41
CA ALA A 252 1.79 7.13 -12.09
C ALA A 252 1.02 7.54 -10.81
N GLN A 253 -0.18 7.00 -10.60
CA GLN A 253 -0.96 7.21 -9.38
C GLN A 253 -0.29 6.55 -8.18
N ASP A 254 0.14 5.29 -8.29
CA ASP A 254 0.87 4.60 -7.22
C ASP A 254 2.10 5.40 -6.78
N LYS A 255 2.82 5.97 -7.75
CA LYS A 255 3.99 6.84 -7.50
C LYS A 255 3.60 8.10 -6.74
N ARG A 256 2.54 8.79 -7.16
CA ARG A 256 2.02 10.00 -6.47
C ARG A 256 1.61 9.66 -5.03
N ASN A 257 0.83 8.59 -4.87
CA ASN A 257 0.36 8.11 -3.58
C ASN A 257 1.53 7.73 -2.67
N ALA A 258 2.57 7.09 -3.19
CA ALA A 258 3.77 6.75 -2.42
C ALA A 258 4.53 8.00 -1.94
N ILE A 259 4.66 9.04 -2.77
CA ILE A 259 5.28 10.33 -2.40
C ILE A 259 4.46 11.03 -1.32
N GLU A 260 3.14 11.07 -1.48
CA GLU A 260 2.25 11.70 -0.51
C GLU A 260 2.29 10.97 0.84
N ASN A 261 2.19 9.64 0.82
CA ASN A 261 2.28 8.82 2.01
C ASN A 261 3.65 8.97 2.70
N ALA A 262 4.74 9.07 1.93
CA ALA A 262 6.06 9.34 2.47
C ALA A 262 6.12 10.70 3.19
N LYS A 263 5.54 11.76 2.61
CA LYS A 263 5.44 13.08 3.25
C LYS A 263 4.63 13.02 4.55
N ARG A 264 3.50 12.31 4.54
CA ARG A 264 2.66 12.12 5.73
C ARG A 264 3.40 11.38 6.84
N MET A 265 4.12 10.31 6.49
CA MET A 265 4.95 9.55 7.44
C MET A 265 6.10 10.39 8.01
N ALA A 266 6.71 11.26 7.20
CA ALA A 266 7.75 12.17 7.68
C ALA A 266 7.21 13.17 8.72
N GLN A 267 6.05 13.77 8.42
CA GLN A 267 5.38 14.68 9.36
C GLN A 267 4.95 13.97 10.66
N LEU A 268 4.46 12.73 10.55
CA LEU A 268 4.15 11.92 11.71
C LEU A 268 5.43 11.62 12.51
N GLY A 269 6.53 11.25 11.86
CA GLY A 269 7.81 11.03 12.52
C GLY A 269 8.33 12.24 13.29
N GLU A 270 8.20 13.46 12.73
CA GLU A 270 8.52 14.71 13.43
C GLU A 270 7.62 14.94 14.65
N THR A 271 6.32 14.70 14.48
CA THR A 271 5.30 14.81 15.54
C THR A 271 5.60 13.84 16.69
N LEU A 272 5.95 12.59 16.38
CA LEU A 272 6.32 11.58 17.38
C LEU A 272 7.61 11.96 18.11
N LYS A 273 8.61 12.52 17.39
CA LYS A 273 9.84 13.04 18.01
C LYS A 273 9.56 14.20 18.96
N GLU A 274 8.61 15.08 18.63
CA GLU A 274 8.18 16.15 19.54
C GLU A 274 7.50 15.59 20.79
N GLY A 275 6.59 14.62 20.62
CA GLY A 275 5.93 13.93 21.74
C GLY A 275 6.95 13.26 22.65
N GLN A 276 7.93 12.56 22.07
CA GLN A 276 8.99 11.92 22.83
C GLN A 276 9.84 12.92 23.62
N LYS A 277 10.20 14.07 23.04
CA LYS A 277 10.92 15.14 23.76
C LYS A 277 10.13 15.67 24.96
N LYS A 278 8.80 15.80 24.84
CA LYS A 278 7.94 16.25 25.95
C LYS A 278 7.85 15.21 27.07
N ILE A 279 7.84 13.91 26.72
CA ILE A 279 7.89 12.81 27.68
C ILE A 279 9.25 12.79 28.40
N GLU A 280 10.36 12.87 27.66
CA GLU A 280 11.72 12.90 28.22
C GLU A 280 11.96 14.09 29.15
N ALA A 281 11.30 15.23 28.90
CA ALA A 281 11.34 16.40 29.77
C ALA A 281 10.62 16.21 31.13
N ASN A 282 9.77 15.18 31.27
CA ASN A 282 9.09 14.85 32.52
C ASN A 282 9.21 13.36 32.84
N PRO A 283 10.34 12.93 33.45
CA PRO A 283 10.62 11.51 33.69
C PRO A 283 9.67 10.84 34.70
N ASN A 284 8.88 11.61 35.44
CA ASN A 284 7.92 11.10 36.44
C ASN A 284 6.49 10.95 35.89
N MET A 285 6.29 11.18 34.60
CA MET A 285 4.99 11.07 33.95
C MET A 285 4.50 9.62 33.96
N SER A 286 3.27 9.40 34.44
CA SER A 286 2.62 8.09 34.39
C SER A 286 2.37 7.63 32.95
N GLN A 287 2.17 6.33 32.73
CA GLN A 287 1.88 5.80 31.39
C GLN A 287 0.61 6.41 30.77
N GLU A 288 -0.39 6.71 31.60
CA GLU A 288 -1.64 7.33 31.15
C GLU A 288 -1.43 8.78 30.70
N GLU A 289 -0.65 9.55 31.45
CA GLU A 289 -0.26 10.91 31.05
C GLU A 289 0.60 10.92 29.78
N GLN A 290 1.52 9.96 29.62
CA GLN A 290 2.31 9.81 28.40
C GLN A 290 1.42 9.52 27.19
N LYS A 291 0.43 8.62 27.35
CA LYS A 291 -0.54 8.30 26.30
C LYS A 291 -1.38 9.52 25.93
N ASN A 292 -1.89 10.25 26.92
CA ASN A 292 -2.71 11.45 26.68
C ASN A 292 -1.91 12.56 26.00
N MET A 293 -0.67 12.77 26.43
CA MET A 293 0.26 13.71 25.77
C MET A 293 0.51 13.32 24.32
N MET A 294 0.75 12.03 24.05
CA MET A 294 0.98 11.57 22.69
C MET A 294 -0.26 11.78 21.80
N ILE A 295 -1.45 11.46 22.32
CA ILE A 295 -2.73 11.70 21.65
C ILE A 295 -2.91 13.20 21.35
N GLU A 296 -2.59 14.07 22.30
CA GLU A 296 -2.67 15.52 22.13
C GLU A 296 -1.71 16.01 21.03
N VAL A 297 -0.45 15.57 21.06
CA VAL A 297 0.58 15.96 20.08
C VAL A 297 0.19 15.50 18.67
N ILE A 298 -0.31 14.27 18.52
CA ILE A 298 -0.79 13.76 17.23
C ILE A 298 -2.00 14.55 16.75
N SER A 299 -2.98 14.78 17.63
CA SER A 299 -4.23 15.48 17.29
C SER A 299 -4.02 16.94 16.88
N ASN A 300 -2.98 17.58 17.42
CA ASN A 300 -2.59 18.96 17.09
C ASN A 300 -1.59 19.07 15.94
N SER A 301 -1.16 17.94 15.36
CA SER A 301 -0.24 17.97 14.22
C SER A 301 -0.89 18.62 13.00
N LYS A 302 -0.09 19.29 12.17
CA LYS A 302 -0.58 19.93 10.93
C LYS A 302 -1.27 18.93 9.99
N GLY A 303 -0.79 17.68 9.96
CA GLY A 303 -1.39 16.61 9.18
C GLY A 303 -2.82 16.29 9.64
N MET A 304 -3.01 16.08 10.95
CA MET A 304 -4.34 15.80 11.51
C MET A 304 -5.27 17.01 11.43
N GLN A 305 -4.75 18.23 11.63
CA GLN A 305 -5.54 19.45 11.43
C GLN A 305 -6.02 19.59 9.98
N SER A 306 -5.15 19.33 9.00
CA SER A 306 -5.57 19.34 7.60
C SER A 306 -6.64 18.29 7.30
N GLN A 307 -6.56 17.10 7.91
CA GLN A 307 -7.60 16.07 7.76
C GLN A 307 -8.91 16.47 8.43
N LEU A 308 -8.86 17.07 9.62
CA LEU A 308 -10.03 17.60 10.31
C LEU A 308 -10.75 18.66 9.47
N GLU A 309 -10.01 19.62 8.90
CA GLU A 309 -10.60 20.66 8.05
C GLU A 309 -11.19 20.08 6.75
N LYS A 310 -10.55 19.07 6.15
CA LYS A 310 -11.11 18.33 5.01
C LYS A 310 -12.43 17.63 5.40
N GLN A 311 -12.47 16.91 6.52
CA GLN A 311 -13.68 16.27 7.01
C GLN A 311 -14.81 17.26 7.25
N LYS A 312 -14.52 18.38 7.94
CA LYS A 312 -15.50 19.46 8.14
C LYS A 312 -16.06 20.01 6.83
N ALA A 313 -15.21 20.22 5.83
CA ALA A 313 -15.63 20.71 4.52
C ALA A 313 -16.47 19.70 3.74
N MET A 314 -16.26 18.40 3.97
CA MET A 314 -16.99 17.32 3.30
C MET A 314 -18.37 17.04 3.93
N MET A 315 -18.54 17.26 5.24
CA MET A 315 -19.80 16.96 5.95
C MET A 315 -21.06 17.56 5.30
N PRO A 316 -21.07 18.84 4.87
CA PRO A 316 -22.22 19.39 4.15
C PRO A 316 -22.56 18.65 2.85
N ASN A 317 -21.53 18.19 2.13
CA ASN A 317 -21.69 17.44 0.88
C ASN A 317 -22.29 16.06 1.14
N VAL A 318 -21.84 15.37 2.19
CA VAL A 318 -22.40 14.09 2.62
C VAL A 318 -23.88 14.23 2.95
N ILE A 319 -24.27 15.25 3.73
CA ILE A 319 -25.67 15.51 4.07
C ILE A 319 -26.50 15.83 2.81
N SER A 320 -25.93 16.61 1.89
CA SER A 320 -26.60 16.93 0.62
C SER A 320 -26.85 15.66 -0.19
N LEU A 321 -25.90 14.75 -0.25
CA LEU A 321 -26.04 13.46 -0.92
C LEU A 321 -27.06 12.56 -0.22
N MET A 322 -27.05 12.48 1.11
CA MET A 322 -28.03 11.70 1.88
C MET A 322 -29.46 12.22 1.67
N LYS A 323 -29.66 13.55 1.71
CA LYS A 323 -30.97 14.16 1.43
C LYS A 323 -31.44 13.85 0.01
N PHE A 324 -30.53 13.92 -0.97
CA PHE A 324 -30.85 13.54 -2.35
C PHE A 324 -31.34 12.08 -2.43
N TYR A 325 -30.61 11.15 -1.81
CA TYR A 325 -31.00 9.74 -1.80
C TYR A 325 -32.34 9.52 -1.11
N ARG A 326 -32.56 10.12 0.06
CA ARG A 326 -33.84 10.08 0.76
C ARG A 326 -34.99 10.52 -0.15
N ASP A 327 -34.88 11.70 -0.75
CA ASP A 327 -35.93 12.27 -1.61
C ASP A 327 -36.19 11.38 -2.83
N CYS A 328 -35.12 10.90 -3.47
CA CYS A 328 -35.25 10.03 -4.64
C CYS A 328 -35.88 8.68 -4.29
N LEU A 329 -35.46 8.06 -3.17
CA LEU A 329 -35.98 6.77 -2.74
C LEU A 329 -37.42 6.86 -2.21
N GLN A 330 -37.82 8.00 -1.65
CA GLN A 330 -39.20 8.26 -1.27
C GLN A 330 -40.15 8.20 -2.48
N ASP A 331 -39.71 8.72 -3.62
CA ASP A 331 -40.47 8.72 -4.88
C ASP A 331 -40.37 7.41 -5.68
N ALA A 332 -39.42 6.53 -5.32
CA ALA A 332 -39.16 5.29 -6.05
C ALA A 332 -40.25 4.23 -5.78
N ASN A 333 -41.05 3.89 -6.80
CA ASN A 333 -42.15 2.90 -6.68
C ASN A 333 -41.74 1.49 -7.11
N SER A 334 -40.57 1.36 -7.72
CA SER A 334 -40.04 0.09 -8.19
C SER A 334 -38.56 -0.05 -7.88
N LYS A 335 -38.07 -1.28 -7.97
CA LYS A 335 -36.63 -1.59 -7.90
C LYS A 335 -35.83 -0.87 -8.98
N SER A 336 -36.42 -0.69 -10.16
CA SER A 336 -35.79 0.04 -11.27
C SER A 336 -35.63 1.53 -10.94
N ASP A 337 -36.60 2.13 -10.25
CA ASP A 337 -36.52 3.53 -9.81
C ASP A 337 -35.43 3.71 -8.76
N ALA A 338 -35.33 2.79 -7.80
CA ALA A 338 -34.26 2.79 -6.81
C ALA A 338 -32.86 2.68 -7.46
N GLN A 339 -32.71 1.85 -8.49
CA GLN A 339 -31.48 1.76 -9.29
C GLN A 339 -31.19 3.04 -10.09
N ALA A 340 -32.23 3.77 -10.51
CA ALA A 340 -32.05 5.07 -11.15
C ALA A 340 -31.60 6.13 -10.13
N CYS A 341 -32.10 6.07 -8.90
CA CYS A 341 -31.64 6.92 -7.79
C CYS A 341 -30.17 6.71 -7.48
N ASP A 342 -29.74 5.45 -7.43
CA ASP A 342 -28.34 5.07 -7.27
C ASP A 342 -27.42 5.73 -8.30
N LYS A 343 -27.71 5.54 -9.60
CA LYS A 343 -26.92 6.17 -10.67
C LYS A 343 -26.87 7.70 -10.57
N LYS A 344 -27.99 8.33 -10.21
CA LYS A 344 -28.06 9.78 -10.04
C LYS A 344 -27.27 10.24 -8.81
N GLY A 345 -27.31 9.47 -7.73
CA GLY A 345 -26.57 9.73 -6.50
C GLY A 345 -25.07 9.60 -6.72
N GLN A 346 -24.60 8.58 -7.44
CA GLN A 346 -23.21 8.46 -7.88
C GLN A 346 -22.77 9.67 -8.72
N ALA A 347 -23.60 10.10 -9.66
CA ALA A 347 -23.31 11.30 -10.45
C ALA A 347 -23.27 12.58 -9.59
N LEU A 348 -24.07 12.66 -8.52
CA LEU A 348 -24.02 13.76 -7.56
C LEU A 348 -22.78 13.70 -6.68
N ALA A 349 -22.44 12.53 -6.13
CA ALA A 349 -21.22 12.29 -5.37
C ALA A 349 -19.98 12.70 -6.18
N LYS A 350 -19.94 12.33 -7.46
CA LYS A 350 -18.93 12.77 -8.43
C LYS A 350 -18.83 14.30 -8.50
N LYS A 351 -19.96 14.99 -8.65
CA LYS A 351 -20.02 16.47 -8.68
C LYS A 351 -19.60 17.13 -7.37
N LEU A 352 -19.77 16.43 -6.25
CA LEU A 352 -19.39 16.90 -4.92
C LEU A 352 -17.92 16.58 -4.59
N GLY A 353 -17.18 15.95 -5.51
CA GLY A 353 -15.78 15.56 -5.31
C GLY A 353 -15.62 14.42 -4.30
N MET A 354 -16.55 13.46 -4.31
CA MET A 354 -16.56 12.28 -3.43
C MET A 354 -16.35 10.99 -4.25
N GLU A 355 -15.41 11.02 -5.20
CA GLU A 355 -15.27 9.98 -6.23
C GLU A 355 -14.63 8.69 -5.68
N GLU A 356 -13.74 8.78 -4.69
CA GLU A 356 -12.91 7.66 -4.26
C GLU A 356 -13.49 6.78 -3.13
N GLU A 357 -14.64 7.12 -2.54
CA GLU A 357 -15.20 6.38 -1.39
C GLU A 357 -16.34 5.38 -1.73
N PHE A 358 -16.79 5.31 -2.99
CA PHE A 358 -17.93 4.45 -3.40
C PHE A 358 -17.57 3.35 -4.39
N ASP A 359 -16.30 3.28 -4.82
CA ASP A 359 -15.80 2.20 -5.66
C ASP A 359 -15.13 1.14 -4.76
N ASP A 360 -15.86 0.03 -4.60
CA ASP A 360 -15.42 -1.30 -4.15
C ASP A 360 -15.63 -1.73 -2.67
N GLU A 361 -16.04 -3.00 -2.55
CA GLU A 361 -15.78 -3.94 -1.45
C GLU A 361 -16.77 -4.03 -0.25
N GLU A 362 -17.97 -4.56 -0.51
CA GLU A 362 -18.51 -5.82 0.07
C GLU A 362 -20.00 -5.93 -0.29
N GLU A 363 -20.34 -6.83 -1.22
CA GLU A 363 -21.73 -7.09 -1.62
C GLU A 363 -22.46 -7.91 -0.54
N GLU A 364 -22.76 -7.29 0.61
CA GLU A 364 -23.89 -7.78 1.41
C GLU A 364 -25.17 -7.46 0.64
N GLU A 365 -25.68 -8.46 -0.06
CA GLU A 365 -26.95 -8.37 -0.77
C GLU A 365 -28.03 -7.95 0.24
N ASP A 366 -28.50 -6.70 0.15
CA ASP A 366 -29.63 -6.25 0.95
C ASP A 366 -30.86 -7.07 0.50
N THR A 367 -31.12 -8.15 1.24
CA THR A 367 -32.17 -9.12 0.94
C THR A 367 -33.57 -8.54 1.17
N ARG A 368 -33.69 -7.30 1.68
CA ARG A 368 -34.97 -6.63 1.84
C ARG A 368 -35.65 -6.49 0.48
N ALA A 369 -36.80 -7.13 0.35
CA ALA A 369 -37.65 -6.95 -0.82
C ALA A 369 -38.03 -5.46 -0.94
N TRP A 370 -37.93 -4.89 -2.15
CA TRP A 370 -38.33 -3.51 -2.42
C TRP A 370 -39.87 -3.39 -2.41
N THR A 371 -40.44 -3.47 -1.21
CA THR A 371 -41.87 -3.31 -0.91
C THR A 371 -42.14 -1.89 -0.41
N GLN A 372 -43.41 -1.49 -0.37
CA GLN A 372 -43.80 -0.20 0.20
C GLN A 372 -43.32 -0.03 1.65
N GLU A 373 -43.40 -1.09 2.45
CA GLU A 373 -42.93 -1.13 3.83
C GLU A 373 -41.40 -1.04 3.91
N GLY A 374 -40.68 -1.83 3.10
CA GLY A 374 -39.22 -1.79 3.03
C GLY A 374 -38.70 -0.40 2.67
N ARG A 375 -39.34 0.25 1.69
CA ARG A 375 -39.03 1.64 1.31
C ARG A 375 -39.28 2.63 2.44
N ALA A 376 -40.41 2.52 3.13
CA ALA A 376 -40.72 3.42 4.25
C ALA A 376 -39.69 3.28 5.38
N THR A 377 -39.29 2.06 5.71
CA THR A 377 -38.23 1.79 6.70
C THR A 377 -36.91 2.43 6.30
N ILE A 378 -36.46 2.20 5.06
CA ILE A 378 -35.25 2.80 4.47
C ILE A 378 -35.28 4.33 4.58
N VAL A 379 -36.36 4.97 4.13
CA VAL A 379 -36.47 6.44 4.16
C VAL A 379 -36.49 6.98 5.59
N ASN A 380 -37.12 6.27 6.53
CA ASN A 380 -37.13 6.64 7.94
C ASN A 380 -35.75 6.51 8.58
N GLU A 381 -35.02 5.42 8.32
CA GLU A 381 -33.62 5.23 8.76
C GLU A 381 -32.75 6.41 8.27
N MET A 382 -32.84 6.78 6.98
CA MET A 382 -32.11 7.92 6.43
C MET A 382 -32.49 9.25 7.09
N ASN A 383 -33.78 9.47 7.38
CA ASN A 383 -34.23 10.69 8.04
C ASN A 383 -33.63 10.85 9.44
N GLU A 384 -33.58 9.77 10.22
CA GLU A 384 -32.98 9.81 11.56
C GLU A 384 -31.46 10.02 11.49
N GLU A 385 -30.77 9.41 10.53
CA GLU A 385 -29.33 9.65 10.32
C GLU A 385 -29.03 11.08 9.87
N ILE A 386 -29.75 11.59 8.86
CA ILE A 386 -29.61 12.98 8.39
C ILE A 386 -29.82 13.94 9.56
N LYS A 387 -30.88 13.74 10.35
CA LYS A 387 -31.18 14.56 11.52
C LYS A 387 -30.08 14.47 12.59
N THR A 388 -29.54 13.28 12.83
CA THR A 388 -28.43 13.07 13.77
C THR A 388 -27.18 13.83 13.32
N ILE A 389 -26.83 13.75 12.03
CA ILE A 389 -25.69 14.46 11.45
C ILE A 389 -25.92 15.98 11.47
N GLU A 390 -27.13 16.45 11.16
CA GLU A 390 -27.48 17.87 11.21
C GLU A 390 -27.40 18.45 12.63
N ASN A 391 -27.77 17.66 13.64
CA ASN A 391 -27.68 18.06 15.04
C ASN A 391 -26.23 18.09 15.55
N THR A 392 -25.35 17.24 15.01
CA THR A 392 -23.93 17.17 15.39
C THR A 392 -23.04 18.15 14.60
N LEU A 393 -23.46 18.58 13.41
CA LEU A 393 -22.77 19.57 12.56
C LEU A 393 -22.25 20.82 13.32
N PRO A 394 -23.04 21.49 14.19
CA PRO A 394 -22.56 22.63 14.96
C PRO A 394 -21.39 22.30 15.90
N CYS A 395 -21.36 21.08 16.44
CA CYS A 395 -20.23 20.59 17.24
C CYS A 395 -19.02 20.33 16.34
N ILE A 396 -19.22 19.62 15.23
CA ILE A 396 -18.17 19.30 14.25
C ILE A 396 -17.48 20.56 13.73
N HIS A 397 -18.23 21.61 13.39
CA HIS A 397 -17.67 22.89 12.96
C HIS A 397 -16.84 23.59 14.04
N LYS A 398 -17.19 23.41 15.32
CA LYS A 398 -16.48 24.00 16.47
C LYS A 398 -15.27 23.19 16.93
N ALA A 399 -15.19 21.91 16.56
CA ALA A 399 -14.08 21.03 16.91
C ALA A 399 -12.75 21.65 16.45
N LYS A 400 -11.77 21.75 17.34
CA LYS A 400 -10.42 22.27 16.99
C LYS A 400 -9.43 21.14 16.78
N THR A 401 -9.73 19.98 17.35
CA THR A 401 -8.91 18.77 17.30
C THR A 401 -9.77 17.58 16.88
N MET A 402 -9.11 16.49 16.46
CA MET A 402 -9.80 15.24 16.16
C MET A 402 -10.48 14.64 17.41
N ILE A 403 -9.97 14.93 18.61
CA ILE A 403 -10.56 14.51 19.88
C ILE A 403 -11.89 15.24 20.11
N ASP A 404 -11.93 16.55 19.85
CA ASP A 404 -13.17 17.32 19.94
C ASP A 404 -14.24 16.75 18.99
N LEU A 405 -13.81 16.33 17.79
CA LEU A 405 -14.69 15.69 16.81
C LEU A 405 -15.25 14.37 17.34
N MET A 406 -14.42 13.52 17.96
CA MET A 406 -14.87 12.26 18.55
C MET A 406 -15.90 12.45 19.67
N HIS A 407 -15.81 13.54 20.44
CA HIS A 407 -16.79 13.88 21.46
C HIS A 407 -18.11 14.43 20.91
N CYS A 408 -18.18 14.83 19.64
CA CYS A 408 -19.43 15.29 19.04
C CYS A 408 -20.47 14.18 18.83
N ASN A 409 -20.06 12.92 18.89
CA ASN A 409 -20.91 11.75 18.69
C ASN A 409 -21.26 11.02 20.01
N GLN A 410 -20.86 11.56 21.16
CA GLN A 410 -21.23 11.09 22.50
C GLN A 410 -22.37 11.95 23.05
#